data_AF-A0A7Y3F419-F1
#
_entry.id   AF-A0A7Y3F419-F1
#
_cell.length_a   1.000
_cell.length_b   1.000
_cell.length_c   1.000
_cell.angle_alpha   90.00
_cell.angle_beta   90.00
_cell.angle_gamma   90.00
#
_symmetry.space_group_name_H-M   'P 1'
#
loop_
_entity.id
_entity.type
_entity.pdbx_description
1 polymer ?
#
loop_
_entity_poly.entity_id
_entity_poly.type
_entity_poly.pdbx_seq_one_letter_code
_entity_poly.pdbx_strand_id
1 'polypeptide(L)'
;SSLFLAISSITGMQLFEAIASNNYLFIRLGDVLVAFAIFMLLRQFITSRTVLKIGQNTLSIYVIHFVILYGSFTGLGLYWFFYQSLSPAILIPAAIAFMFVCTFLSLFYARNEDAIKLTINTTLSDLRNKLEPWLIYTQRSLKTTIYRILRSIRLVKS
;
A
#
# COMPACT_ATOMS: atom_id res chain seq x y z
N SER A 1 -17.50 -25.26 31.39
CA SER A 1 -18.94 -25.51 31.61
C SER A 1 -19.34 -25.66 33.08
N SER A 2 -18.45 -26.06 34.01
CA SER A 2 -18.76 -26.21 35.45
C SER A 2 -19.07 -24.89 36.19
N LEU A 3 -18.39 -23.80 35.83
CA LEU A 3 -18.58 -22.47 36.46
C LEU A 3 -19.99 -21.91 36.23
N PHE A 4 -20.52 -22.05 35.02
CA PHE A 4 -21.86 -21.60 34.65
C PHE A 4 -22.97 -22.45 35.31
N LEU A 5 -22.76 -23.76 35.44
CA LEU A 5 -23.68 -24.64 36.17
C LEU A 5 -23.69 -24.34 37.67
N ALA A 6 -22.54 -24.05 38.27
CA ALA A 6 -22.45 -23.64 39.68
C ALA A 6 -23.17 -22.30 39.92
N ILE A 7 -22.97 -21.31 39.05
CA ILE A 7 -23.68 -20.02 39.12
C ILE A 7 -25.19 -20.21 38.90
N SER A 8 -25.59 -21.07 37.97
CA SER A 8 -27.01 -21.42 37.73
C SER A 8 -27.65 -22.06 38.96
N SER A 9 -26.96 -22.97 39.63
CA SER A 9 -27.45 -23.63 40.85
C SER A 9 -27.64 -22.66 42.03
N ILE A 10 -26.85 -21.58 42.08
CA ILE A 10 -26.91 -20.56 43.14
C ILE A 10 -27.97 -19.49 42.81
N THR A 11 -28.13 -19.13 41.53
CA THR A 11 -29.03 -18.05 41.10
C THR A 11 -30.40 -18.52 40.61
N GLY A 12 -30.60 -19.82 40.38
CA GLY A 12 -31.86 -20.41 39.90
C GLY A 12 -32.28 -19.98 38.49
N MET A 13 -31.41 -19.26 37.76
CA MET A 13 -31.70 -18.73 36.44
C MET A 13 -31.33 -19.73 35.35
N GLN A 14 -32.35 -20.32 34.72
CA GLN A 14 -32.26 -21.30 33.61
C GLN A 14 -31.45 -20.79 32.40
N LEU A 15 -31.27 -19.47 32.29
CA LEU A 15 -30.43 -18.81 31.29
C LEU A 15 -28.97 -19.26 31.35
N PHE A 16 -28.40 -19.46 32.54
CA PHE A 16 -26.99 -19.89 32.68
C PHE A 16 -26.78 -21.35 32.28
N GLU A 17 -27.79 -22.19 32.45
CA GLU A 17 -27.81 -23.57 31.97
C GLU A 17 -27.94 -23.65 30.43
N ALA A 18 -28.76 -22.78 29.84
CA ALA A 18 -28.87 -22.61 28.39
C ALA A 18 -27.57 -22.08 27.74
N ILE A 19 -26.87 -21.16 28.43
CA ILE A 19 -25.55 -20.66 28.01
C ILE A 19 -24.49 -21.77 28.14
N ALA A 20 -24.51 -22.54 29.23
CA ALA A 20 -23.60 -23.66 29.47
C ALA A 20 -23.79 -24.82 28.47
N SER A 21 -24.97 -24.96 27.86
CA SER A 21 -25.23 -25.93 26.78
C SER A 21 -24.88 -25.37 25.40
N ASN A 22 -25.05 -24.07 25.16
CA ASN A 22 -24.71 -23.38 23.91
C ASN A 22 -23.45 -22.48 24.05
N ASN A 23 -22.32 -23.09 24.43
CA ASN A 23 -21.07 -22.37 24.75
C ASN A 23 -20.34 -21.73 23.56
N TYR A 24 -20.75 -22.01 22.31
CA TYR A 24 -19.99 -21.60 21.12
C TYR A 24 -19.81 -20.07 21.02
N LEU A 25 -20.89 -19.32 21.25
CA LEU A 25 -20.87 -17.86 21.13
C LEU A 25 -19.99 -17.23 22.21
N PHE A 26 -20.03 -17.78 23.43
CA PHE A 26 -19.21 -17.32 24.55
C PHE A 26 -17.72 -17.66 24.39
N ILE A 27 -17.39 -18.83 23.85
CA ILE A 27 -16.00 -19.19 23.55
C ILE A 27 -15.43 -18.26 22.49
N ARG A 28 -16.17 -18.03 21.39
CA ARG A 28 -15.72 -17.13 20.32
C ARG A 28 -15.61 -15.67 20.79
N LEU A 29 -16.54 -15.21 21.64
CA LEU A 29 -16.42 -13.91 22.29
C LEU A 29 -15.20 -13.85 23.22
N GLY A 30 -14.95 -14.92 23.98
CA GLY A 30 -13.76 -15.08 24.81
C GLY A 30 -12.46 -14.97 24.02
N ASP A 31 -12.35 -15.64 22.86
CA ASP A 31 -11.19 -15.56 21.98
C ASP A 31 -10.91 -14.11 21.53
N VAL A 32 -11.98 -13.39 21.16
CA VAL A 32 -11.88 -11.96 20.78
C VAL A 32 -11.43 -11.10 21.96
N LEU A 33 -11.97 -11.34 23.16
CA LEU A 33 -11.57 -10.61 24.37
C LEU A 33 -10.11 -10.89 24.76
N VAL A 34 -9.64 -12.13 24.62
CA VAL A 34 -8.24 -12.49 24.84
C VAL A 34 -7.33 -11.80 23.82
N ALA A 35 -7.71 -11.79 22.55
CA ALA A 35 -6.97 -11.05 21.52
C ALA A 35 -6.89 -9.55 21.86
N PHE A 36 -8.01 -8.94 22.25
CA PHE A 36 -8.02 -7.55 22.72
C PHE A 36 -7.14 -7.33 23.95
N ALA A 37 -7.17 -8.23 24.94
CA ALA A 37 -6.31 -8.14 26.13
C ALA A 37 -4.82 -8.15 25.75
N ILE A 38 -4.42 -9.01 24.82
CA ILE A 38 -3.04 -9.05 24.30
C ILE A 38 -2.68 -7.73 23.61
N PHE A 39 -3.54 -7.21 22.72
CA PHE A 39 -3.29 -5.91 22.07
C PHE A 39 -3.23 -4.75 23.07
N MET A 40 -4.04 -4.79 24.12
CA MET A 40 -4.04 -3.78 25.19
C MET A 40 -2.75 -3.83 26.01
N LEU A 41 -2.21 -5.02 26.30
CA LEU A 41 -0.91 -5.17 26.96
C LEU A 41 0.24 -4.68 26.09
N LEU A 42 0.19 -4.98 24.78
CA LEU A 42 1.21 -4.56 23.81
C LEU A 42 1.06 -3.09 23.35
N ARG A 43 0.03 -2.39 23.83
CA ARG A 43 -0.31 -1.02 23.43
C ARG A 43 0.90 -0.09 23.49
N GLN A 44 1.70 -0.14 24.55
CA GLN A 44 2.86 0.75 24.69
C GLN A 44 3.89 0.58 23.56
N PHE A 45 4.04 -0.64 23.03
CA PHE A 45 4.96 -0.94 21.93
C PHE A 45 4.36 -0.57 20.57
N ILE A 46 3.08 -0.92 20.37
CA ILE A 46 2.36 -0.69 19.10
C ILE A 46 2.07 0.80 18.87
N THR A 47 1.82 1.56 19.95
CA THR A 47 1.50 3.01 19.87
C THR A 47 2.74 3.88 19.71
N SER A 48 3.93 3.28 19.54
CA SER A 48 5.13 4.04 19.19
C SER A 48 4.93 4.73 17.84
N ARG A 49 5.43 5.97 17.70
CA ARG A 49 5.20 6.77 16.49
C ARG A 49 5.73 6.08 15.22
N THR A 50 6.80 5.30 15.34
CA THR A 50 7.39 4.56 14.22
C THR A 50 6.48 3.42 13.78
N VAL A 51 5.96 2.60 14.69
CA VAL A 51 5.08 1.47 14.35
C VAL A 51 3.76 1.96 13.74
N LEU A 52 3.18 3.05 14.27
CA LEU A 52 2.00 3.67 13.68
C LEU A 52 2.25 4.18 12.25
N LYS A 53 3.41 4.80 11.99
CA LYS A 53 3.79 5.24 10.64
C LYS A 53 3.98 4.07 9.67
N ILE A 54 4.50 2.94 10.14
CA ILE A 54 4.60 1.72 9.32
C ILE A 54 3.21 1.24 8.92
N GLY A 55 2.27 1.18 9.87
CA GLY A 55 0.88 0.77 9.63
C GLY A 55 0.11 1.70 8.68
N GLN A 56 0.37 3.01 8.73
CA GLN A 56 -0.23 3.99 7.81
C GLN A 56 0.30 3.88 6.38
N ASN A 57 1.54 3.39 6.20
CA ASN A 57 2.21 3.30 4.90
C ASN A 57 2.26 1.88 4.33
N THR A 58 1.31 1.01 4.71
CA THR A 58 1.28 -0.41 4.28
C THR A 58 1.17 -0.57 2.77
N LEU A 59 0.40 0.30 2.09
CA LEU A 59 0.32 0.32 0.63
C LEU A 59 1.68 0.60 -0.01
N SER A 60 2.39 1.62 0.46
CA SER A 60 3.71 1.99 -0.04
C SER A 60 4.75 0.90 0.20
N ILE A 61 4.71 0.24 1.36
CA ILE A 61 5.57 -0.92 1.67
C ILE A 61 5.30 -2.06 0.67
N TYR A 62 4.02 -2.36 0.42
CA TYR A 62 3.62 -3.41 -0.52
C TYR A 62 4.13 -3.12 -1.95
N VAL A 63 3.95 -1.90 -2.44
CA VAL A 63 4.40 -1.51 -3.78
C VAL A 63 5.92 -1.63 -3.89
N ILE A 64 6.68 -1.11 -2.92
CA ILE A 64 8.14 -1.19 -2.92
C ILE A 64 8.62 -2.65 -2.85
N HIS A 65 8.01 -3.45 -1.98
CA HIS A 65 8.28 -4.89 -1.89
C HIS A 65 8.10 -5.57 -3.24
N PHE A 66 6.97 -5.32 -3.91
CA PHE A 66 6.67 -5.92 -5.20
C PHE A 66 7.64 -5.47 -6.30
N VAL A 67 8.00 -4.18 -6.31
CA VAL A 67 8.98 -3.62 -7.25
C VAL A 67 10.36 -4.26 -7.07
N ILE A 68 10.86 -4.41 -5.84
CA ILE A 68 12.20 -4.96 -5.61
C ILE A 68 12.21 -6.48 -5.80
N LEU A 69 11.21 -7.18 -5.28
CA LEU A 69 11.19 -8.65 -5.32
C LEU A 69 10.93 -9.16 -6.73
N TYR A 70 9.90 -8.65 -7.40
CA TYR A 70 9.50 -9.12 -8.72
C TYR A 70 10.05 -8.28 -9.88
N GLY A 71 10.65 -7.12 -9.59
CA GLY A 71 11.16 -6.24 -10.64
C GLY A 71 10.03 -5.59 -11.44
N SER A 72 8.91 -5.24 -10.81
CA SER A 72 7.66 -4.88 -11.53
C SER A 72 7.79 -3.77 -12.59
N PHE A 73 8.83 -2.92 -12.55
CA PHE A 73 9.09 -1.90 -13.57
C PHE A 73 10.13 -2.30 -14.63
N THR A 74 11.08 -3.16 -14.28
CA THR A 74 12.24 -3.52 -15.14
C THR A 74 12.22 -4.97 -15.60
N GLY A 75 11.29 -5.78 -15.08
CA GLY A 75 11.22 -7.24 -15.27
C GLY A 75 12.35 -8.02 -14.58
N LEU A 76 13.33 -7.34 -13.97
CA LEU A 76 14.50 -7.94 -13.33
C LEU A 76 14.40 -7.75 -11.81
N GLY A 77 13.74 -8.69 -11.14
CA GLY A 77 13.57 -8.72 -9.70
C GLY A 77 14.54 -9.65 -8.98
N LEU A 78 14.71 -9.45 -7.68
CA LEU A 78 15.49 -10.36 -6.81
C LEU A 78 15.04 -11.82 -6.95
N TYR A 79 13.74 -12.04 -7.16
CA TYR A 79 13.16 -13.35 -7.38
C TYR A 79 13.86 -14.12 -8.49
N TRP A 80 14.22 -13.47 -9.60
CA TRP A 80 14.84 -14.13 -10.75
C TRP A 80 16.26 -14.64 -10.43
N PHE A 81 17.04 -13.87 -9.66
CA PHE A 81 18.42 -14.23 -9.30
C PHE A 81 18.51 -15.29 -8.21
N PHE A 82 17.56 -15.27 -7.27
CA PHE A 82 17.58 -16.07 -6.06
C PHE A 82 16.54 -17.19 -6.04
N TYR A 83 15.93 -17.46 -7.21
CA TYR A 83 14.95 -18.53 -7.36
C TYR A 83 15.57 -19.89 -7.04
N GLN A 84 15.08 -20.53 -5.98
CA GLN A 84 15.46 -21.88 -5.54
C GLN A 84 16.94 -22.11 -5.18
N SER A 85 17.79 -21.08 -5.20
CA SER A 85 19.24 -21.23 -5.04
C SER A 85 19.75 -21.01 -3.61
N LEU A 86 18.93 -20.48 -2.70
CA LEU A 86 19.32 -20.26 -1.30
C LEU A 86 18.93 -21.41 -0.38
N SER A 87 19.86 -21.74 0.53
CA SER A 87 19.57 -22.63 1.65
C SER A 87 18.63 -21.94 2.67
N PRO A 88 17.78 -22.71 3.38
CA PRO A 88 16.87 -22.15 4.39
C PRO A 88 17.56 -21.29 5.46
N ALA A 89 18.80 -21.67 5.83
CA ALA A 89 19.59 -20.95 6.82
C ALA A 89 19.97 -19.52 6.41
N ILE A 90 20.13 -19.27 5.10
CA ILE A 90 20.45 -17.94 4.56
C ILE A 90 19.17 -17.20 4.17
N LEU A 91 18.16 -17.93 3.69
CA LEU A 91 16.90 -17.36 3.22
C LEU A 91 16.12 -16.67 4.34
N ILE A 92 16.07 -17.25 5.54
CA ILE A 92 15.37 -16.66 6.70
C ILE A 92 15.95 -15.29 7.09
N PRO A 93 17.26 -15.14 7.38
CA PRO A 93 17.83 -13.84 7.71
C PRO A 93 17.78 -12.86 6.53
N ALA A 94 17.94 -13.34 5.29
CA ALA A 94 17.80 -12.50 4.10
C ALA A 94 16.37 -11.95 3.95
N ALA A 95 15.34 -12.76 4.19
CA ALA A 95 13.94 -12.32 4.15
C ALA A 95 13.63 -11.29 5.24
N ILE A 96 14.16 -11.48 6.45
CA ILE A 96 14.01 -10.50 7.55
C ILE A 96 14.67 -9.18 7.17
N ALA A 97 15.94 -9.22 6.71
CA ALA A 97 16.66 -8.03 6.28
C ALA A 97 15.94 -7.31 5.13
N PHE A 98 15.42 -8.08 4.17
CA PHE A 98 14.63 -7.55 3.06
C PHE A 98 13.37 -6.81 3.53
N MET A 99 12.62 -7.38 4.47
CA MET A 99 11.45 -6.71 5.05
C MET A 99 11.82 -5.39 5.73
N PHE A 100 12.92 -5.36 6.49
CA PHE A 100 13.40 -4.11 7.10
C PHE A 100 13.77 -3.05 6.06
N VAL A 101 14.45 -3.44 4.98
CA VAL A 101 14.81 -2.54 3.87
C VAL A 101 13.56 -1.97 3.21
N CYS A 102 12.57 -2.81 2.88
CA CYS A 102 11.31 -2.34 2.28
C CYS A 102 10.56 -1.36 3.18
N THR A 103 10.46 -1.66 4.48
CA THR A 103 9.82 -0.77 5.45
C THR A 103 10.58 0.55 5.59
N PHE A 104 11.91 0.52 5.70
CA PHE A 104 12.74 1.71 5.80
C PHE A 104 12.60 2.60 4.56
N LEU A 105 12.67 2.01 3.37
CA LEU A 105 12.56 2.75 2.11
C LEU A 105 11.17 3.37 1.95
N SER A 106 10.12 2.66 2.33
CA SER A 106 8.75 3.19 2.34
C SER A 106 8.58 4.38 3.26
N LEU A 107 9.10 4.30 4.50
CA LEU A 107 9.04 5.42 5.44
C LEU A 107 9.87 6.62 4.96
N PHE A 108 11.01 6.37 4.31
CA PHE A 108 11.81 7.42 3.70
C PHE A 108 11.07 8.10 2.55
N TYR A 109 10.41 7.32 1.67
CA TYR A 109 9.59 7.86 0.59
C TYR A 109 8.42 8.68 1.13
N ALA A 110 7.65 8.13 2.07
CA ALA A 110 6.50 8.81 2.68
C ALA A 110 6.89 10.15 3.35
N ARG A 111 8.10 10.24 3.92
CA ARG A 111 8.60 11.50 4.50
C ARG A 111 8.89 12.57 3.46
N ASN A 112 9.29 12.18 2.25
CA ASN A 112 9.68 13.10 1.17
C ASN A 112 8.56 13.29 0.13
N GLU A 113 7.41 12.64 0.30
CA GLU A 113 6.31 12.66 -0.67
C GLU A 113 5.84 14.10 -0.96
N ASP A 114 5.77 14.96 0.07
CA ASP A 114 5.38 16.36 -0.08
C ASP A 114 6.38 17.14 -0.95
N ALA A 115 7.68 16.94 -0.73
CA ALA A 115 8.73 17.57 -1.53
C ALA A 115 8.71 17.10 -2.99
N ILE A 116 8.44 15.80 -3.20
CA ILE A 116 8.30 15.19 -4.53
C ILE A 116 7.09 15.78 -5.26
N LYS A 117 5.93 15.85 -4.60
CA LYS A 117 4.70 16.43 -5.18
C LYS A 117 4.87 17.90 -5.54
N LEU A 118 5.52 18.68 -4.67
CA LEU A 118 5.82 20.08 -4.95
C LEU A 118 6.71 20.21 -6.19
N THR A 119 7.77 19.41 -6.27
CA THR A 119 8.70 19.43 -7.41
C THR A 119 8.02 19.02 -8.72
N ILE A 120 7.14 18.02 -8.70
CA ILE A 120 6.38 17.59 -9.87
C ILE A 120 5.42 18.69 -10.34
N ASN A 121 4.72 19.35 -9.41
CA ASN A 121 3.76 20.40 -9.77
C ASN A 121 4.46 21.64 -10.34
N THR A 122 5.61 22.04 -9.79
CA THR A 122 6.39 23.16 -10.34
C THR A 122 6.96 22.81 -11.71
N THR A 123 7.56 21.63 -11.87
CA THR A 123 8.08 21.21 -13.19
C THR A 123 6.97 21.03 -14.23
N LEU A 124 5.80 20.51 -13.85
CA LEU A 124 4.66 20.37 -14.77
C LEU A 124 4.12 21.74 -15.22
N SER A 125 4.03 22.70 -14.30
CA SER A 125 3.60 24.06 -14.64
C SER A 125 4.63 24.81 -15.48
N ASP A 126 5.93 24.63 -15.20
CA ASP A 126 7.02 25.18 -16.01
C ASP A 126 7.03 24.59 -17.42
N LEU A 127 6.82 23.28 -17.55
CA LEU A 127 6.68 22.61 -18.84
C LEU A 127 5.45 23.10 -19.59
N ARG A 128 4.29 23.23 -18.92
CA ARG A 128 3.08 23.80 -19.53
C ARG A 128 3.32 25.20 -20.06
N ASN A 129 3.94 26.08 -19.27
CA ASN A 129 4.23 27.45 -19.65
C ASN A 129 5.23 27.54 -20.83
N LYS A 130 6.16 26.58 -20.94
CA LYS A 130 7.05 26.46 -22.12
C LYS A 130 6.37 25.86 -23.35
N LEU A 131 5.41 24.95 -23.15
CA LEU A 131 4.69 24.28 -24.23
C LEU A 131 3.59 25.17 -24.85
N GLU A 132 2.95 26.05 -24.08
CA GLU A 132 1.94 27.00 -24.59
C GLU A 132 2.42 27.84 -25.81
N PRO A 133 3.58 28.51 -25.77
CA PRO A 133 4.09 29.25 -26.93
C PRO A 133 4.49 28.33 -28.09
N TRP A 134 4.96 27.11 -27.81
CA TRP A 134 5.29 26.12 -28.85
C TRP A 134 4.03 25.55 -29.51
N LEU A 135 2.94 25.34 -28.76
CA LEU A 135 1.62 24.95 -29.27
C LEU A 135 1.04 26.02 -30.20
N ILE A 136 1.13 27.29 -29.81
CA ILE A 136 0.66 28.41 -30.65
C ILE A 136 1.52 28.54 -31.91
N TYR A 137 2.84 28.34 -31.80
CA TYR A 137 3.77 28.36 -32.94
C TYR A 137 3.51 27.20 -33.91
N THR A 138 3.40 25.98 -33.40
CA THR A 138 3.13 24.79 -34.20
C THR A 138 1.78 24.85 -34.87
N GLN A 139 0.73 25.34 -34.19
CA GLN A 139 -0.58 25.57 -34.80
C GLN A 139 -0.50 26.54 -35.99
N ARG A 140 0.31 27.60 -35.88
CA ARG A 140 0.49 28.58 -36.96
C ARG A 140 1.23 27.98 -38.16
N SER A 141 2.29 27.21 -37.91
CA SER A 141 3.04 26.50 -38.96
C SER A 141 2.20 25.40 -39.61
N LEU A 142 1.41 24.65 -38.84
CA LEU A 142 0.53 23.60 -39.35
C LEU A 142 -0.51 24.17 -40.32
N LYS A 143 -1.17 25.28 -39.95
CA LYS A 143 -2.13 25.96 -40.85
C LYS A 143 -1.49 26.39 -42.15
N THR A 144 -0.25 26.88 -42.10
CA THR A 144 0.47 27.37 -43.28
C THR A 144 0.86 26.21 -44.21
N THR A 145 1.31 25.09 -43.64
CA THR A 145 1.64 23.88 -44.40
C THR A 145 0.39 23.19 -44.94
N ILE A 146 -0.68 23.08 -44.15
CA ILE A 146 -1.98 22.55 -44.57
C ILE A 146 -2.55 23.38 -45.72
N TYR A 147 -2.51 24.72 -45.63
CA TYR A 147 -2.98 25.58 -46.71
C TYR A 147 -2.13 25.41 -48.00
N ARG A 148 -0.81 25.27 -47.88
CA ARG A 148 0.06 24.97 -49.04
C ARG A 148 -0.24 23.60 -49.66
N ILE A 149 -0.50 22.57 -48.84
CA ILE A 149 -0.85 21.23 -49.31
C ILE A 149 -2.24 21.22 -49.96
N LEU A 150 -3.24 21.87 -49.35
CA LEU A 150 -4.59 22.04 -49.91
C LEU A 150 -4.59 22.89 -51.20
N ARG A 151 -3.62 23.78 -51.38
CA ARG A 151 -3.42 24.50 -52.66
C ARG A 151 -2.71 23.63 -53.71
N SER A 152 -1.80 22.75 -53.28
CA SER A 152 -1.09 21.79 -54.14
C SER A 152 -1.99 20.65 -54.64
N ILE A 153 -2.96 20.23 -53.81
CA ILE A 153 -3.97 19.24 -54.14
C ILE A 153 -5.21 20.03 -54.54
N ARG A 154 -5.41 20.27 -55.83
CA ARG A 154 -6.51 20.95 -56.54
C ARG A 154 -7.92 20.86 -55.88
N LEU A 155 -8.11 21.41 -54.68
CA LEU A 155 -9.34 21.42 -53.88
C LEU A 155 -9.64 22.83 -53.33
N VAL A 156 -8.94 23.86 -53.83
CA VAL A 156 -9.39 25.25 -53.75
C VAL A 156 -9.50 25.76 -55.17
N LYS A 157 -10.76 25.94 -55.59
CA LYS A 157 -11.16 26.42 -56.92
C LYS A 157 -10.77 27.90 -57.08
N SER A 158 -10.56 28.28 -58.35
CA SER A 158 -10.53 29.67 -58.85
C SER A 158 -11.54 30.59 -58.18
#